data_AF-A0A0F8Z7Q1-F1
#
_entry.id   AF-A0A0F8Z7Q1-F1
#
_cell.length_a   1.000
_cell.length_b   1.000
_cell.length_c   1.000
_cell.angle_alpha   90.00
_cell.angle_beta   90.00
_cell.angle_gamma   90.00
#
_symmetry.space_group_name_H-M   'P 1'
#
loop_
_entity.id
_entity.type
_entity.pdbx_description
1 polymer ?
#
loop_
_entity_poly.entity_id
_entity_poly.type
_entity_poly.pdbx_seq_one_letter_code
_entity_poly.pdbx_strand_id
1 'polypeptide(L)'
;MLVLSRQRDETIMIGDDVQVTVVDIRGEKVRLGITAPSHIPVHRKEVYEAIQRENAAALARRQQRDNLIRQQREQEFQRQQLQRRIVEERRIRVAERERQANISQLRIERQSTFSQLLQSGDQARAVMFALGFGPENDAFDVRARSLGTTIRELKGARALEASTEQALSRVLGREVDIGREGVRGLGTVIGAARSFVQGGADIQTLLTSAFGVGSLREGERPGVSAARLGELIQEVTPQGVL
;
A
#
# COMPACT_ATOMS: atom_id res chain seq x y z
N MET A 1 62.77 44.67 24.15
CA MET A 1 63.11 45.80 23.27
C MET A 1 64.52 46.26 23.64
N LEU A 2 65.46 46.26 22.70
CA LEU A 2 66.82 46.79 22.89
C LEU A 2 66.87 48.18 22.26
N VAL A 3 67.42 49.17 22.97
CA VAL A 3 67.47 50.57 22.51
C VAL A 3 68.92 50.97 22.30
N LEU A 4 69.25 51.44 21.10
CA LEU A 4 70.59 51.86 20.71
C LEU A 4 70.50 53.24 20.03
N SER A 5 71.32 54.18 20.48
CA SER A 5 71.45 55.50 19.84
C SER A 5 72.56 55.45 18.80
N ARG A 6 72.24 55.82 17.54
CA ARG A 6 73.17 55.86 16.41
C ARG A 6 73.15 57.22 15.72
N GLN A 7 74.30 57.65 15.20
CA GLN A 7 74.45 58.83 14.35
C GLN A 7 74.32 58.45 12.86
N ARG A 8 74.33 59.46 11.97
CA ARG A 8 74.33 59.25 10.52
C ARG A 8 75.52 58.38 10.10
N ASP A 9 75.31 57.50 9.14
CA ASP A 9 76.27 56.52 8.59
C ASP A 9 76.70 55.41 9.57
N GLU A 10 76.25 55.45 10.83
CA GLU A 10 76.43 54.33 11.74
C GLU A 10 75.45 53.19 11.43
N THR A 11 75.87 51.98 11.78
CA THR A 11 75.20 50.73 11.39
C THR A 11 75.00 49.81 12.59
N ILE A 12 73.89 49.07 12.59
CA ILE A 12 73.53 48.05 13.57
C ILE A 12 73.50 46.70 12.86
N MET A 13 74.17 45.70 13.42
CA MET A 13 74.11 44.31 12.95
C MET A 13 73.10 43.52 13.78
N ILE A 14 72.26 42.71 13.11
CA ILE A 14 71.31 41.78 13.73
C ILE A 14 71.67 40.37 13.24
N GLY A 15 72.22 39.55 14.14
CA GLY A 15 72.89 38.31 13.73
C GLY A 15 74.11 38.61 12.86
N ASP A 16 74.42 37.70 11.93
CA ASP A 16 75.58 37.84 11.03
C ASP A 16 75.21 38.38 9.64
N ASP A 17 73.92 38.34 9.28
CA ASP A 17 73.46 38.56 7.90
C ASP A 17 72.63 39.83 7.68
N VAL A 18 72.11 40.46 8.75
CA VAL A 18 71.24 41.63 8.63
C VAL A 18 71.94 42.89 9.14
N GLN A 19 72.00 43.89 8.27
CA GLN A 19 72.66 45.16 8.52
C GLN A 19 71.63 46.31 8.39
N VAL A 20 71.55 47.17 9.42
CA VAL A 20 70.66 48.34 9.44
C VAL A 20 71.50 49.60 9.55
N THR A 21 71.52 50.41 8.49
CA THR A 21 72.33 51.63 8.39
C THR A 21 71.46 52.88 8.44
N VAL A 22 71.87 53.89 9.21
CA VAL A 22 71.19 55.19 9.25
C VAL A 22 71.69 56.05 8.08
N VAL A 23 70.91 56.10 7.00
CA VAL A 23 71.31 56.76 5.74
C VAL A 23 71.18 58.28 5.82
N ASP A 24 70.10 58.77 6.43
CA ASP A 24 69.84 60.21 6.52
C ASP A 24 68.90 60.52 7.68
N ILE A 25 69.06 61.67 8.30
CA ILE A 25 68.22 62.14 9.41
C ILE A 25 67.70 63.53 9.02
N ARG A 26 66.38 63.65 8.84
CA ARG A 26 65.71 64.90 8.45
C ARG A 26 64.62 65.24 9.46
N GLY A 27 64.96 66.10 10.42
CA GLY A 27 64.03 66.50 11.49
C GLY A 27 63.49 65.25 12.21
N GLU A 28 62.20 65.00 12.09
CA GLU A 28 61.50 63.86 12.72
C GLU A 28 61.59 62.55 11.91
N LYS A 29 62.01 62.60 10.64
CA LYS A 29 62.06 61.40 9.77
C LYS A 29 63.48 60.88 9.61
N VAL A 30 63.65 59.58 9.86
CA VAL A 30 64.93 58.87 9.66
C VAL A 30 64.82 57.95 8.45
N ARG A 31 65.82 57.98 7.58
CA ARG A 31 65.97 57.01 6.49
C ARG A 31 66.87 55.88 6.97
N LEU A 32 66.32 54.68 6.98
CA LEU A 32 67.04 53.46 7.32
C LEU A 32 67.28 52.67 6.03
N GLY A 33 68.52 52.29 5.80
CA GLY A 33 68.90 51.27 4.83
C GLY A 33 68.92 49.93 5.56
N ILE A 34 68.28 48.91 4.99
CA ILE A 34 68.27 47.56 5.56
C ILE A 34 68.81 46.64 4.49
N THR A 35 69.95 46.03 4.76
CA THR A 35 70.54 44.97 3.95
C THR A 35 70.26 43.66 4.66
N ALA A 36 69.53 42.77 3.99
CA ALA A 36 69.24 41.44 4.49
C ALA A 36 69.29 40.46 3.29
N PRO A 37 69.60 39.17 3.52
CA PRO A 37 69.53 38.14 2.48
C PRO A 37 68.12 38.03 1.89
N SER A 38 68.02 37.59 0.63
CA SER A 38 66.74 37.47 -0.09
C SER A 38 65.72 36.52 0.55
N HIS A 39 66.17 35.59 1.40
CA HIS A 39 65.29 34.67 2.11
C HIS A 39 64.65 35.28 3.37
N ILE A 40 65.12 36.46 3.82
CA ILE A 40 64.57 37.17 4.98
C ILE A 40 63.71 38.34 4.47
N PRO A 41 62.37 38.25 4.54
CA PRO A 41 61.50 39.33 4.08
C PRO A 41 61.55 40.53 5.04
N VAL A 42 61.81 41.72 4.49
CA VAL A 42 61.80 42.99 5.22
C VAL A 42 60.55 43.78 4.83
N HIS A 43 59.69 44.04 5.80
CA HIS A 43 58.45 44.79 5.61
C HIS A 43 58.32 45.90 6.64
N ARG A 44 57.55 46.94 6.29
CA ARG A 44 57.09 47.92 7.28
C ARG A 44 56.07 47.25 8.20
N LYS A 45 56.08 47.62 9.48
CA LYS A 45 55.26 46.96 10.52
C LYS A 45 53.77 46.97 10.16
N GLU A 46 53.25 48.11 9.71
CA GLU A 46 51.85 48.29 9.35
C GLU A 46 51.42 47.41 8.16
N VAL A 47 52.32 47.20 7.20
CA VAL A 47 52.06 46.35 6.03
C VAL A 47 52.06 44.88 6.45
N TYR A 48 53.03 44.48 7.29
CA TYR A 48 53.08 43.11 7.82
C TYR A 48 51.81 42.77 8.63
N GLU A 49 51.38 43.67 9.51
CA GLU A 49 50.15 43.50 10.31
C GLU A 49 48.88 43.49 9.44
N ALA A 50 48.85 44.26 8.35
CA ALA A 50 47.74 44.23 7.39
C ALA A 50 47.67 42.88 6.65
N ILE A 51 48.81 42.35 6.18
CA ILE A 51 48.88 41.04 5.51
C ILE A 51 48.43 39.92 6.45
N GLN A 52 48.92 39.91 7.69
CA GLN A 52 48.54 38.89 8.67
C GLN A 52 47.05 38.91 8.98
N ARG A 53 46.46 40.10 9.15
CA ARG A 53 45.01 40.25 9.37
C ARG A 53 44.18 39.77 8.19
N GLU A 54 44.56 40.11 6.96
CA GLU A 54 43.83 39.68 5.77
C GLU A 54 43.89 38.16 5.59
N ASN A 55 45.04 37.54 5.84
CA ASN A 55 45.19 36.08 5.79
C ASN A 55 44.29 35.37 6.82
N ALA A 56 44.24 35.88 8.05
CA ALA A 56 43.35 35.35 9.08
C ALA A 56 41.87 35.51 8.70
N ALA A 57 41.49 36.67 8.16
CA ALA A 57 40.12 36.94 7.70
C ALA A 57 39.74 36.07 6.48
N ALA A 58 40.67 35.78 5.58
CA ALA A 58 40.46 34.90 4.43
C ALA A 58 40.20 33.45 4.88
N LEU A 59 40.97 32.94 5.85
CA LEU A 59 40.77 31.61 6.43
C LEU A 59 39.39 31.49 7.11
N ALA A 60 39.01 32.48 7.92
CA ALA A 60 37.71 32.50 8.58
C ALA A 60 36.54 32.52 7.57
N ARG A 61 36.63 33.34 6.52
CA ARG A 61 35.63 33.38 5.45
C ARG A 61 35.51 32.05 4.71
N ARG A 62 36.63 31.36 4.46
CA ARG A 62 36.62 30.03 3.84
C ARG A 62 35.92 28.99 4.72
N GLN A 63 36.23 28.96 6.02
CA GLN A 63 35.59 28.06 6.97
C GLN A 63 34.08 28.31 7.08
N GLN A 64 33.66 29.57 7.16
CA GLN A 64 32.25 29.94 7.17
C GLN A 64 31.53 29.47 5.90
N ARG A 65 32.15 29.67 4.73
CA ARG A 65 31.59 29.21 3.45
C ARG A 65 31.47 27.68 3.41
N ASP A 66 32.48 26.95 3.87
CA ASP A 66 32.47 25.49 3.88
C ASP A 66 31.40 24.96 4.84
N ASN A 67 31.22 25.60 6.01
CA ASN A 67 30.16 25.26 6.95
C ASN A 67 28.77 25.53 6.37
N LEU A 68 28.58 26.67 5.69
CA LEU A 68 27.32 27.00 5.03
C LEU A 68 26.98 25.97 3.93
N ILE A 69 27.96 25.58 3.11
CA ILE A 69 27.77 24.55 2.08
C ILE A 69 27.40 23.21 2.71
N ARG A 70 28.02 22.82 3.82
CA ARG A 70 27.67 21.60 4.55
C ARG A 70 26.24 21.65 5.07
N GLN A 71 25.85 22.75 5.71
CA GLN A 71 24.49 22.95 6.22
C GLN A 71 23.44 22.91 5.10
N GLN A 72 23.71 23.57 3.96
CA GLN A 72 22.81 23.55 2.80
C GLN A 72 22.63 22.14 2.24
N ARG A 73 23.73 21.40 2.06
CA ARG A 73 23.68 20.00 1.58
C ARG A 73 22.89 19.10 2.53
N GLU A 74 23.07 19.28 3.84
CA GLU A 74 22.31 18.53 4.84
C GLU A 74 20.82 18.85 4.78
N GLN A 75 20.46 20.13 4.68
CA GLN A 75 19.05 20.56 4.53
C GLN A 75 18.43 20.05 3.23
N GLU A 76 19.15 20.10 2.12
CA GLU A 76 18.70 19.56 0.83
C GLU A 76 18.47 18.05 0.91
N PHE A 77 19.40 17.31 1.51
CA PHE A 77 19.25 15.88 1.72
C PHE A 77 18.02 15.57 2.59
N GLN A 78 17.83 16.27 3.70
CA GLN A 78 16.65 16.12 4.56
C GLN A 78 15.35 16.42 3.80
N ARG A 79 15.32 17.49 2.99
CA ARG A 79 14.16 17.82 2.13
C ARG A 79 13.87 16.73 1.10
N GLN A 80 14.90 16.18 0.45
CA GLN A 80 14.72 15.10 -0.52
C GLN A 80 14.19 13.83 0.14
N GLN A 81 14.70 13.47 1.32
CA GLN A 81 14.19 12.32 2.09
C GLN A 81 12.72 12.52 2.49
N LEU A 82 12.36 13.71 2.98
CA LEU A 82 10.99 14.04 3.33
C LEU A 82 10.06 13.99 2.11
N GLN A 83 10.49 14.54 0.97
CA GLN A 83 9.71 14.49 -0.27
C GLN A 83 9.47 13.05 -0.74
N ARG A 84 10.51 12.19 -0.71
CA ARG A 84 10.38 10.77 -1.04
C ARG A 84 9.36 10.09 -0.14
N ARG A 85 9.43 10.33 1.18
CA ARG A 85 8.49 9.78 2.16
C ARG A 85 7.06 10.24 1.90
N ILE A 86 6.84 11.53 1.63
CA ILE A 86 5.50 12.08 1.33
C ILE A 86 4.91 11.43 0.08
N VAL A 87 5.71 11.28 -0.99
CA VAL A 87 5.26 10.66 -2.23
C VAL A 87 4.88 9.19 -1.99
N GLU A 88 5.69 8.46 -1.22
CA GLU A 88 5.43 7.06 -0.90
C GLU A 88 4.18 6.89 -0.03
N GLU A 89 4.03 7.71 1.01
CA GLU A 89 2.83 7.71 1.86
C GLU A 89 1.57 8.05 1.05
N ARG A 90 1.67 8.97 0.07
CA ARG A 90 0.55 9.26 -0.84
C ARG A 90 0.19 8.06 -1.72
N ARG A 91 1.19 7.35 -2.26
CA ARG A 91 0.96 6.14 -3.08
C ARG A 91 0.24 5.06 -2.29
N ILE A 92 0.70 4.79 -1.07
CA ILE A 92 0.07 3.80 -0.18
C ILE A 92 -1.39 4.19 0.11
N ARG A 93 -1.65 5.46 0.47
CA ARG A 93 -3.01 5.92 0.74
C ARG A 93 -3.95 5.81 -0.47
N VAL A 94 -3.44 6.08 -1.68
CA VAL A 94 -4.24 5.93 -2.90
C VAL A 94 -4.56 4.46 -3.16
N ALA A 95 -3.56 3.57 -3.09
CA ALA A 95 -3.74 2.14 -3.27
C ALA A 95 -4.71 1.54 -2.23
N GLU A 96 -4.64 1.99 -0.97
CA GLU A 96 -5.58 1.58 0.08
C GLU A 96 -7.01 2.03 -0.22
N ARG A 97 -7.21 3.27 -0.68
CA ARG A 97 -8.54 3.78 -1.08
C ARG A 97 -9.11 3.00 -2.26
N GLU A 98 -8.31 2.72 -3.29
CA GLU A 98 -8.73 1.92 -4.44
C GLU A 98 -9.10 0.50 -4.01
N ARG A 99 -8.28 -0.12 -3.16
CA ARG A 99 -8.57 -1.44 -2.59
C ARG A 99 -9.88 -1.44 -1.81
N GLN A 100 -10.12 -0.42 -0.98
CA GLN A 100 -11.37 -0.28 -0.22
C GLN A 100 -12.58 -0.08 -1.15
N ALA A 101 -12.44 0.73 -2.20
CA ALA A 101 -13.49 0.92 -3.20
C ALA A 101 -13.82 -0.41 -3.90
N ASN A 102 -12.82 -1.17 -4.33
CA ASN A 102 -13.01 -2.48 -4.96
C ASN A 102 -13.69 -3.49 -4.02
N ILE A 103 -13.32 -3.51 -2.74
CA ILE A 103 -13.99 -4.35 -1.72
C ILE A 103 -15.46 -3.93 -1.56
N SER A 104 -15.73 -2.62 -1.51
CA SER A 104 -17.10 -2.11 -1.39
C SER A 104 -17.96 -2.48 -2.60
N GLN A 105 -17.40 -2.37 -3.80
CA GLN A 105 -18.07 -2.74 -5.05
C GLN A 105 -18.34 -4.23 -5.10
N LEU A 106 -17.37 -5.07 -4.71
CA LEU A 106 -17.55 -6.52 -4.64
C LEU A 106 -18.72 -6.90 -3.71
N ARG A 107 -18.90 -6.18 -2.60
CA ARG A 107 -20.03 -6.39 -1.68
C ARG A 107 -21.36 -5.97 -2.30
N ILE A 108 -21.40 -4.85 -3.01
CA ILE A 108 -22.60 -4.35 -3.70
C ILE A 108 -23.01 -5.34 -4.79
N GLU A 109 -22.06 -5.78 -5.62
CA GLU A 109 -22.28 -6.77 -6.67
C GLU A 109 -22.83 -8.07 -6.08
N ARG A 110 -22.22 -8.56 -4.98
CA ARG A 110 -22.69 -9.76 -4.29
C ARG A 110 -24.12 -9.60 -3.76
N GLN A 111 -24.46 -8.47 -3.16
CA GLN A 111 -25.83 -8.21 -2.70
C GLN A 111 -26.84 -8.11 -3.86
N SER A 112 -26.40 -7.57 -5.00
CA SER A 112 -27.22 -7.50 -6.22
C SER A 112 -27.48 -8.90 -6.78
N THR A 113 -26.45 -9.74 -6.92
CA THR A 113 -26.59 -11.13 -7.38
C THR A 113 -27.52 -11.92 -6.47
N PHE A 114 -27.39 -11.78 -5.15
CA PHE A 114 -28.32 -12.40 -4.21
C PHE A 114 -29.77 -11.95 -4.40
N SER A 115 -29.99 -10.63 -4.56
CA SER A 115 -31.32 -10.07 -4.82
C SER A 115 -31.91 -10.59 -6.13
N GLN A 116 -31.10 -10.73 -7.18
CA GLN A 116 -31.51 -11.29 -8.48
C GLN A 116 -31.91 -12.76 -8.36
N LEU A 117 -31.15 -13.57 -7.63
CA LEU A 117 -31.49 -14.98 -7.39
C LEU A 117 -32.84 -15.11 -6.67
N LEU A 118 -33.08 -14.29 -5.64
CA LEU A 118 -34.39 -14.26 -4.96
C LEU A 118 -35.54 -13.86 -5.90
N GLN A 119 -35.34 -12.84 -6.74
CA GLN A 119 -36.35 -12.39 -7.70
C GLN A 119 -36.66 -13.41 -8.79
N SER A 120 -35.68 -14.23 -9.17
CA SER A 120 -35.84 -15.30 -10.16
C SER A 120 -36.60 -16.53 -9.64
N GLY A 121 -36.90 -16.58 -8.34
CA GLY A 121 -37.52 -17.74 -7.69
C GLY A 121 -36.53 -18.85 -7.30
N ASP A 122 -35.22 -18.67 -7.55
CA ASP A 122 -34.18 -19.65 -7.25
C ASP A 122 -33.72 -19.57 -5.78
N GLN A 123 -34.65 -19.88 -4.86
CA GLN A 123 -34.47 -19.68 -3.41
C GLN A 123 -33.33 -20.52 -2.82
N ALA A 124 -33.22 -21.80 -3.17
CA ALA A 124 -32.17 -22.66 -2.63
C ALA A 124 -30.77 -22.25 -3.11
N ARG A 125 -30.63 -21.82 -4.38
CA ARG A 125 -29.38 -21.27 -4.90
C ARG A 125 -29.03 -19.92 -4.29
N ALA A 126 -30.02 -19.06 -4.02
CA ALA A 126 -29.83 -17.82 -3.29
C ALA A 126 -29.30 -18.06 -1.87
N VAL A 127 -29.83 -19.06 -1.15
CA VAL A 127 -29.35 -19.48 0.18
C VAL A 127 -27.91 -19.98 0.09
N MET A 128 -27.61 -20.90 -0.82
CA MET A 128 -26.26 -21.44 -1.03
C MET A 128 -25.24 -20.32 -1.29
N PHE A 129 -25.57 -19.39 -2.18
CA PHE A 129 -24.75 -18.22 -2.46
C PHE A 129 -24.56 -17.32 -1.24
N ALA A 130 -25.62 -17.10 -0.45
CA ALA A 130 -25.58 -16.32 0.78
C ALA A 130 -24.68 -16.95 1.84
N LEU A 131 -24.65 -18.28 1.93
CA LEU A 131 -23.77 -19.06 2.80
C LEU A 131 -22.31 -19.11 2.30
N GLY A 132 -22.04 -18.63 1.08
CA GLY A 132 -20.71 -18.64 0.47
C GLY A 132 -20.38 -19.97 -0.20
N PHE A 133 -21.39 -20.70 -0.67
CA PHE A 133 -21.25 -21.94 -1.42
C PHE A 133 -21.80 -21.76 -2.84
N GLY A 134 -21.43 -22.69 -3.73
CA GLY A 134 -21.91 -22.72 -5.11
C GLY A 134 -21.01 -21.99 -6.11
N PRO A 135 -21.19 -22.28 -7.41
CA PRO A 135 -20.31 -21.80 -8.48
C PRO A 135 -20.38 -20.28 -8.68
N GLU A 136 -21.49 -19.65 -8.30
CA GLU A 136 -21.62 -18.19 -8.32
C GLU A 136 -20.67 -17.53 -7.33
N ASN A 137 -20.35 -18.19 -6.21
CA ASN A 137 -19.47 -17.65 -5.18
C ASN A 137 -17.98 -17.77 -5.55
N ASP A 138 -17.59 -18.71 -6.41
CA ASP A 138 -16.20 -18.93 -6.83
C ASP A 138 -15.58 -17.66 -7.46
N ALA A 139 -16.36 -16.98 -8.31
CA ALA A 139 -15.94 -15.74 -8.97
C ALA A 139 -15.69 -14.61 -7.95
N PHE A 140 -16.53 -14.53 -6.91
CA PHE A 140 -16.33 -13.57 -5.83
C PHE A 140 -15.13 -13.97 -4.96
N ASP A 141 -14.94 -15.26 -4.66
CA ASP A 141 -13.85 -15.75 -3.80
C ASP A 141 -12.47 -15.47 -4.40
N VAL A 142 -12.31 -15.64 -5.72
CA VAL A 142 -11.08 -15.29 -6.43
C VAL A 142 -10.78 -13.79 -6.31
N ARG A 143 -11.79 -12.93 -6.51
CA ARG A 143 -11.63 -11.47 -6.38
C ARG A 143 -11.43 -11.02 -4.93
N ALA A 144 -12.05 -11.69 -3.97
CA ALA A 144 -11.84 -11.42 -2.55
C ALA A 144 -10.40 -11.74 -2.15
N ARG A 145 -9.88 -12.91 -2.56
CA ARG A 145 -8.49 -13.32 -2.30
C ARG A 145 -7.48 -12.36 -2.93
N SER A 146 -7.70 -11.91 -4.16
CA SER A 146 -6.80 -10.94 -4.80
C SER A 146 -6.79 -9.58 -4.09
N LEU A 147 -7.89 -9.21 -3.44
CA LEU A 147 -8.00 -8.04 -2.58
C LEU A 147 -7.58 -8.30 -1.13
N GLY A 148 -7.04 -9.48 -0.80
CA GLY A 148 -6.62 -9.88 0.55
C GLY A 148 -7.76 -9.84 1.59
N THR A 149 -8.98 -10.14 1.16
CA THR A 149 -10.16 -10.26 2.02
C THR A 149 -10.80 -11.64 1.81
N THR A 150 -11.65 -12.06 2.74
CA THR A 150 -12.46 -13.27 2.60
C THR A 150 -13.92 -12.90 2.48
N ILE A 151 -14.67 -13.75 1.78
CA ILE A 151 -16.11 -13.63 1.71
C ILE A 151 -16.72 -14.23 2.98
N ARG A 152 -17.55 -13.43 3.66
CA ARG A 152 -18.33 -13.90 4.81
C ARG A 152 -19.75 -14.19 4.36
N GLU A 153 -20.49 -14.97 5.13
CA GLU A 153 -21.92 -15.16 4.89
C GLU A 153 -22.66 -13.82 4.82
N LEU A 154 -23.68 -13.72 3.95
CA LEU A 154 -24.54 -12.55 3.89
C LEU A 154 -25.36 -12.43 5.18
N LYS A 155 -25.72 -11.20 5.53
CA LYS A 155 -26.51 -10.94 6.74
C LYS A 155 -27.87 -11.64 6.61
N GLY A 156 -28.20 -12.50 7.58
CA GLY A 156 -29.45 -13.27 7.58
C GLY A 156 -29.41 -14.55 6.74
N ALA A 157 -28.27 -14.92 6.15
CA ALA A 157 -28.12 -16.17 5.38
C ALA A 157 -28.59 -17.40 6.18
N ARG A 158 -28.17 -17.51 7.45
CA ARG A 158 -28.55 -18.61 8.37
C ARG A 158 -30.04 -18.65 8.71
N ALA A 159 -30.70 -17.50 8.79
CA ALA A 159 -32.13 -17.45 9.03
C ALA A 159 -32.92 -17.88 7.78
N LEU A 160 -32.44 -17.48 6.60
CA LEU A 160 -33.01 -17.89 5.33
C LEU A 160 -32.83 -19.40 5.11
N GLU A 161 -31.61 -19.92 5.33
CA GLU A 161 -31.27 -21.35 5.32
C GLU A 161 -32.27 -22.16 6.15
N ALA A 162 -32.41 -21.86 7.45
CA ALA A 162 -33.32 -22.59 8.33
C ALA A 162 -34.78 -22.54 7.84
N SER A 163 -35.23 -21.38 7.31
CA SER A 163 -36.60 -21.25 6.77
C SER A 163 -36.82 -22.07 5.49
N THR A 164 -35.83 -22.12 4.62
CA THR A 164 -35.87 -22.85 3.34
C THR A 164 -35.77 -24.37 3.58
N GLU A 165 -34.90 -24.81 4.49
CA GLU A 165 -34.81 -26.21 4.93
C GLU A 165 -36.13 -26.71 5.53
N GLN A 166 -36.76 -25.91 6.40
CA GLN A 166 -38.06 -26.24 6.97
C GLN A 166 -39.17 -26.30 5.93
N ALA A 167 -39.12 -25.44 4.90
CA ALA A 167 -40.08 -25.48 3.79
C ALA A 167 -39.89 -26.74 2.93
N LEU A 168 -38.65 -27.03 2.52
CA LEU A 168 -38.30 -28.23 1.76
C LEU A 168 -38.65 -29.51 2.53
N SER A 169 -38.35 -29.54 3.83
CA SER A 169 -38.60 -30.71 4.67
C SER A 169 -40.09 -31.03 4.81
N ARG A 170 -40.94 -29.99 4.93
CA ARG A 170 -42.39 -30.15 4.97
C ARG A 170 -42.97 -30.66 3.64
N VAL A 171 -42.46 -30.16 2.53
CA VAL A 171 -42.89 -30.56 1.18
C VAL A 171 -42.50 -32.01 0.86
N LEU A 172 -41.29 -32.42 1.27
CA LEU A 172 -40.73 -33.73 0.97
C LEU A 172 -41.02 -34.80 2.03
N GLY A 173 -41.56 -34.39 3.19
CA GLY A 173 -41.89 -35.28 4.31
C GLY A 173 -40.65 -35.93 4.94
N ARG A 174 -39.48 -35.29 4.83
CA ARG A 174 -38.20 -35.77 5.36
C ARG A 174 -37.26 -34.60 5.64
N GLU A 175 -36.20 -34.83 6.41
CA GLU A 175 -35.21 -33.81 6.72
C GLU A 175 -34.38 -33.43 5.48
N VAL A 176 -34.21 -32.12 5.27
CA VAL A 176 -33.45 -31.50 4.19
C VAL A 176 -32.42 -30.56 4.80
N ASP A 177 -31.18 -30.64 4.33
CA ASP A 177 -30.02 -29.89 4.84
C ASP A 177 -29.33 -29.15 3.68
N ILE A 178 -29.06 -27.86 3.84
CA ILE A 178 -28.40 -26.99 2.86
C ILE A 178 -27.01 -26.65 3.40
N GLY A 179 -25.95 -27.09 2.71
CA GLY A 179 -24.59 -26.84 3.18
C GLY A 179 -23.55 -26.79 2.08
N ARG A 180 -22.26 -26.84 2.47
CA ARG A 180 -21.11 -26.77 1.53
C ARG A 180 -21.18 -27.80 0.40
N GLU A 181 -21.79 -28.96 0.67
CA GLU A 181 -21.92 -30.06 -0.28
C GLU A 181 -23.15 -29.94 -1.21
N GLY A 182 -24.01 -28.94 -1.01
CA GLY A 182 -25.26 -28.77 -1.76
C GLY A 182 -26.50 -28.95 -0.90
N VAL A 183 -27.65 -29.11 -1.55
CA VAL A 183 -28.92 -29.44 -0.91
C VAL A 183 -29.05 -30.97 -0.77
N ARG A 184 -29.04 -31.47 0.46
CA ARG A 184 -29.14 -32.90 0.82
C ARG A 184 -30.54 -33.22 1.36
N GLY A 185 -30.93 -34.50 1.33
CA GLY A 185 -32.26 -34.92 1.82
C GLY A 185 -33.39 -34.80 0.80
N LEU A 186 -33.09 -34.56 -0.48
CA LEU A 186 -34.08 -34.50 -1.56
C LEU A 186 -34.75 -35.85 -1.88
N GLY A 187 -34.24 -36.94 -1.30
CA GLY A 187 -34.75 -38.31 -1.39
C GLY A 187 -34.66 -38.92 -2.78
N THR A 188 -35.53 -39.90 -3.07
CA THR A 188 -35.49 -40.58 -4.37
C THR A 188 -36.04 -39.68 -5.47
N VAL A 189 -35.44 -39.78 -6.66
CA VAL A 189 -35.82 -39.03 -7.86
C VAL A 189 -37.33 -39.16 -8.16
N ILE A 190 -37.88 -40.36 -7.98
CA ILE A 190 -39.30 -40.66 -8.20
C ILE A 190 -40.19 -39.98 -7.14
N GLY A 191 -39.76 -39.97 -5.88
CA GLY A 191 -40.50 -39.32 -4.79
C GLY A 191 -40.57 -37.80 -4.99
N ALA A 192 -39.45 -37.19 -5.38
CA ALA A 192 -39.39 -35.77 -5.69
C ALA A 192 -40.22 -35.39 -6.94
N ALA A 193 -40.18 -36.21 -8.00
CA ALA A 193 -40.99 -36.00 -9.19
C ALA A 193 -42.51 -36.07 -8.89
N ARG A 194 -42.94 -36.97 -8.00
CA ARG A 194 -44.34 -37.01 -7.53
C ARG A 194 -44.72 -35.75 -6.76
N SER A 195 -43.89 -35.30 -5.81
CA SER A 195 -44.12 -34.05 -5.08
C SER A 195 -44.13 -32.83 -6.00
N PHE A 196 -43.38 -32.87 -7.10
CA PHE A 196 -43.37 -31.82 -8.13
C PHE A 196 -44.68 -31.78 -8.93
N VAL A 197 -45.16 -32.94 -9.42
CA VAL A 197 -46.39 -33.03 -10.22
C VAL A 197 -47.64 -32.78 -9.37
N GLN A 198 -47.65 -33.22 -8.11
CA GLN A 198 -48.77 -33.02 -7.18
C GLN A 198 -48.75 -31.65 -6.48
N GLY A 199 -47.64 -30.92 -6.56
CA GLY A 199 -47.46 -29.62 -5.93
C GLY A 199 -47.97 -28.45 -6.77
N GLY A 200 -48.33 -27.35 -6.11
CA GLY A 200 -48.62 -26.07 -6.79
C GLY A 200 -47.35 -25.38 -7.31
N ALA A 201 -47.52 -24.24 -8.00
CA ALA A 201 -46.43 -23.48 -8.64
C ALA A 201 -45.27 -23.14 -7.68
N ASP A 202 -45.56 -22.84 -6.41
CA ASP A 202 -44.55 -22.53 -5.40
C ASP A 202 -43.67 -23.74 -5.06
N ILE A 203 -44.28 -24.94 -4.97
CA ILE A 203 -43.58 -26.20 -4.70
C ILE A 203 -42.70 -26.58 -5.89
N GLN A 204 -43.21 -26.41 -7.11
CA GLN A 204 -42.45 -26.67 -8.33
C GLN A 204 -41.23 -25.74 -8.43
N THR A 205 -41.41 -24.45 -8.13
CA THR A 205 -40.32 -23.46 -8.15
C THR A 205 -39.25 -23.79 -7.10
N LEU A 206 -39.67 -24.10 -5.87
CA LEU A 206 -38.78 -24.42 -4.76
C LEU A 206 -38.02 -25.74 -4.99
N LEU A 207 -38.66 -26.78 -5.52
CA LEU A 207 -37.98 -28.01 -5.91
C LEU A 207 -37.01 -27.79 -7.08
N THR A 208 -37.42 -27.04 -8.12
CA THR A 208 -36.53 -26.70 -9.25
C THR A 208 -35.30 -25.94 -8.79
N SER A 209 -35.42 -25.06 -7.79
CA SER A 209 -34.29 -24.33 -7.20
C SER A 209 -33.33 -25.22 -6.42
N ALA A 210 -33.85 -26.26 -5.75
CA ALA A 210 -33.08 -27.14 -4.89
C ALA A 210 -32.38 -28.27 -5.67
N PHE A 211 -32.97 -28.70 -6.78
CA PHE A 211 -32.41 -29.69 -7.68
C PHE A 211 -31.39 -29.04 -8.63
N GLY A 212 -30.10 -29.43 -8.54
CA GLY A 212 -29.04 -28.94 -9.42
C GLY A 212 -27.89 -28.23 -8.73
N VAL A 213 -27.95 -28.07 -7.40
CA VAL A 213 -27.05 -27.18 -6.63
C VAL A 213 -26.16 -28.00 -5.68
N GLY A 214 -24.85 -28.15 -5.98
CA GLY A 214 -23.86 -28.86 -5.13
C GLY A 214 -22.64 -29.46 -5.87
N SER A 215 -21.54 -29.77 -5.17
CA SER A 215 -20.30 -30.36 -5.74
C SER A 215 -20.21 -31.88 -5.59
N LEU A 216 -19.71 -32.57 -6.62
CA LEU A 216 -19.59 -34.03 -6.75
C LEU A 216 -18.67 -34.69 -5.69
N ARG A 217 -19.21 -35.67 -4.94
CA ARG A 217 -18.46 -36.77 -4.30
C ARG A 217 -19.03 -38.12 -4.75
N GLU A 218 -18.15 -39.12 -4.81
CA GLU A 218 -18.40 -40.45 -5.37
C GLU A 218 -19.48 -41.22 -4.58
N GLY A 219 -20.63 -41.47 -5.21
CA GLY A 219 -21.71 -42.31 -4.67
C GLY A 219 -23.09 -41.66 -4.58
N GLU A 220 -23.21 -40.34 -4.59
CA GLU A 220 -24.50 -39.64 -4.59
C GLU A 220 -24.68 -38.80 -5.86
N ARG A 221 -25.85 -38.93 -6.50
CA ARG A 221 -26.18 -38.13 -7.69
C ARG A 221 -26.38 -36.69 -7.23
N PRO A 222 -25.75 -35.69 -7.90
CA PRO A 222 -26.07 -34.30 -7.62
C PRO A 222 -27.58 -34.13 -7.69
N GLY A 223 -28.14 -33.16 -6.93
CA GLY A 223 -29.46 -32.66 -7.26
C GLY A 223 -29.52 -32.51 -8.79
N VAL A 224 -30.50 -33.17 -9.40
CA VAL A 224 -30.65 -33.23 -10.85
C VAL A 224 -30.68 -31.78 -11.38
N SER A 225 -29.93 -31.43 -12.43
CA SER A 225 -30.04 -30.05 -12.98
C SER A 225 -31.51 -29.75 -13.30
N ALA A 226 -31.96 -28.51 -13.15
CA ALA A 226 -33.35 -28.14 -13.48
C ALA A 226 -33.80 -28.66 -14.87
N ALA A 227 -32.88 -28.67 -15.85
CA ALA A 227 -33.09 -29.28 -17.16
C ALA A 227 -33.30 -30.80 -17.11
N ARG A 228 -32.43 -31.54 -16.39
CA ARG A 228 -32.53 -32.99 -16.25
C ARG A 228 -33.72 -33.41 -15.36
N LEU A 229 -34.17 -32.53 -14.45
CA LEU A 229 -35.39 -32.74 -13.65
C LEU A 229 -36.61 -32.65 -14.57
N GLY A 230 -36.64 -31.67 -15.47
CA GLY A 230 -37.67 -31.57 -16.51
C GLY A 230 -37.76 -32.80 -17.41
N GLU A 231 -36.61 -33.33 -17.85
CA GLU A 231 -36.55 -34.58 -18.63
C GLU A 231 -37.10 -35.79 -17.84
N LEU A 232 -36.76 -35.91 -16.56
CA LEU A 232 -37.20 -37.02 -15.70
C LEU A 232 -38.67 -36.90 -15.29
N ILE A 233 -39.22 -35.69 -15.15
CA ILE A 233 -40.65 -35.49 -14.95
C ILE A 233 -41.41 -36.02 -16.18
N GLN A 234 -40.92 -35.78 -17.39
CA GLN A 234 -41.53 -36.34 -18.61
C GLN A 234 -41.49 -37.88 -18.66
N GLU A 235 -40.49 -38.53 -18.05
CA GLU A 235 -40.44 -40.01 -17.94
C GLU A 235 -41.45 -40.58 -16.93
N VAL A 236 -41.79 -39.83 -15.88
CA VAL A 236 -42.69 -40.29 -14.79
C VAL A 236 -44.14 -39.79 -14.99
N THR A 237 -44.34 -38.83 -15.90
CA THR A 237 -45.69 -38.36 -16.29
C THR A 237 -46.23 -39.27 -17.40
N PRO A 238 -47.37 -39.95 -17.21
CA PRO A 238 -47.93 -40.80 -18.25
C PRO A 238 -48.27 -39.96 -19.49
N GLN A 239 -47.85 -40.42 -20.68
CA GLN A 239 -48.35 -39.84 -21.93
C GLN A 239 -49.87 -40.07 -22.03
N GLY A 240 -50.63 -38.97 -21.99
CA GLY A 240 -52.11 -38.93 -22.00
C GLY A 240 -52.65 -38.76 -20.58
N VAL A 241 -53.38 -37.69 -20.25
CA VAL A 241 -54.61 -37.18 -20.88
C VAL A 241 -54.68 -35.65 -20.75
N LEU A 242 -55.38 -35.02 -21.72
CA LEU A 242 -55.80 -33.61 -21.84
C LEU A 242 -55.98 -32.82 -20.53
#